data_AF-A0AAD2BW18-F1
#
_entry.id   AF-A0AAD2BW18-F1
#
_cell.length_a   1.000
_cell.length_b   1.000
_cell.length_c   1.000
_cell.angle_alpha   90.00
_cell.angle_beta   90.00
_cell.angle_gamma   90.00
#
_symmetry.space_group_name_H-M   'P 1'
#
loop_
_entity.id
_entity.type
_entity.pdbx_description
1 polymer ?
#
loop_
_entity_poly.entity_id
_entity_poly.type
_entity_poly.pdbx_seq_one_letter_code
_entity_poly.pdbx_strand_id
1 'polypeptide(L)'
;MSTRKVVSLAVALALATVAATPALAVTVSRVDGQPMNPNGEPFSVTGATTLSKGSISANCTATFTGTITPSGIVNITSTSFTGGGTCGLISGATPWTGQADSTTQLSINNAAVNVFLLGSCGPSKVVTAWNDANSSLTFTNATLTPDCTVGGTVVSTPKFHVQ
;
A
#
# COMPACT_ATOMS: atom_id res chain seq x y z
N MET A 1 12.97 -74.07 32.89
CA MET A 1 12.28 -72.78 33.07
C MET A 1 13.22 -71.68 32.63
N SER A 2 12.94 -71.02 31.50
CA SER A 2 13.70 -69.85 31.02
C SER A 2 12.72 -68.69 30.88
N THR A 3 12.86 -67.71 31.76
CA THR A 3 11.97 -66.55 31.89
C THR A 3 12.43 -65.46 30.94
N ARG A 4 11.69 -65.22 29.85
CA ARG A 4 11.94 -64.08 28.95
C ARG A 4 11.23 -62.85 29.49
N LYS A 5 12.01 -61.85 29.92
CA LYS A 5 11.54 -60.49 30.23
C LYS A 5 11.12 -59.80 28.94
N VAL A 6 9.85 -59.39 28.86
CA VAL A 6 9.36 -58.45 27.86
C VAL A 6 9.42 -57.07 28.51
N VAL A 7 10.36 -56.23 28.07
CA VAL A 7 10.45 -54.83 28.50
C VAL A 7 9.76 -53.99 27.44
N SER A 8 8.70 -53.31 27.85
CA SER A 8 7.94 -52.34 27.08
C SER A 8 8.81 -51.17 26.63
N LEU A 9 8.72 -50.80 25.35
CA LEU A 9 9.27 -49.55 24.81
C LEU A 9 8.10 -48.76 24.20
N ALA A 10 7.49 -47.90 25.01
CA ALA A 10 6.60 -46.86 24.54
C ALA A 10 7.45 -45.67 24.08
N VAL A 11 7.52 -45.44 22.77
CA VAL A 11 8.17 -44.28 22.17
C VAL A 11 7.13 -43.16 22.09
N ALA A 12 7.26 -42.13 22.94
CA ALA A 12 6.48 -40.91 22.84
C ALA A 12 7.15 -39.96 21.84
N LEU A 13 6.57 -39.82 20.64
CA LEU A 13 6.95 -38.79 19.67
C LEU A 13 6.28 -37.47 20.08
N ALA A 14 7.05 -36.55 20.67
CA ALA A 14 6.64 -35.16 20.82
C ALA A 14 6.87 -34.43 19.49
N LEU A 15 5.79 -34.16 18.75
CA LEU A 15 5.80 -33.29 17.57
C LEU A 15 5.87 -31.83 18.03
N ALA A 16 7.07 -31.27 18.12
CA ALA A 16 7.27 -29.83 18.24
C ALA A 16 6.91 -29.18 16.90
N THR A 17 5.68 -28.69 16.77
CA THR A 17 5.29 -27.81 15.68
C THR A 17 5.98 -26.47 15.88
N VAL A 18 7.13 -26.27 15.20
CA VAL A 18 7.75 -24.96 15.05
C VAL A 18 6.74 -24.09 14.31
N ALA A 19 6.11 -23.16 15.02
CA ALA A 19 5.35 -22.10 14.41
C ALA A 19 6.34 -21.28 13.56
N ALA A 20 6.30 -21.47 12.25
CA ALA A 20 7.00 -20.60 11.33
C ALA A 20 6.36 -19.22 11.44
N THR A 21 6.94 -18.35 12.28
CA THR A 21 6.63 -16.93 12.24
C THR A 21 7.10 -16.44 10.87
N PRO A 22 6.21 -15.89 10.01
CA PRO A 22 6.66 -15.27 8.79
C PRO A 22 7.58 -14.12 9.19
N ALA A 23 8.87 -14.30 8.94
CA ALA A 23 9.87 -13.27 9.12
C ALA A 23 9.53 -12.15 8.13
N LEU A 24 9.26 -10.95 8.66
CA LEU A 24 8.89 -9.71 7.95
C LEU A 24 7.40 -9.54 7.63
N ALA A 25 6.51 -9.74 8.62
CA ALA A 25 5.18 -9.14 8.54
C ALA A 25 5.32 -7.63 8.84
N VAL A 26 5.15 -6.79 7.82
CA VAL A 26 5.06 -5.34 8.01
C VAL A 26 3.88 -5.03 8.91
N THR A 27 4.15 -4.24 9.94
CA THR A 27 3.18 -3.75 10.90
C THR A 27 2.93 -2.27 10.68
N VAL A 28 1.66 -1.89 10.75
CA VAL A 28 1.23 -0.49 10.68
C VAL A 28 0.64 -0.12 12.03
N SER A 29 0.90 1.10 12.48
CA SER A 29 0.29 1.69 13.67
C SER A 29 0.05 3.18 13.48
N ARG A 30 -0.77 3.82 14.31
CA ARG A 30 -0.96 5.28 14.27
C ARG A 30 0.10 5.99 15.10
N VAL A 31 0.62 7.11 14.60
CA VAL A 31 1.64 7.93 15.29
C VAL A 31 1.07 8.57 16.57
N ASP A 32 -0.24 8.83 16.61
CA ASP A 32 -0.91 9.42 17.78
C ASP A 32 -1.19 8.43 18.92
N GLY A 33 -0.75 7.18 18.79
CA GLY A 33 -0.91 6.13 19.79
C GLY A 33 -2.34 5.58 19.90
N GLN A 34 -3.28 6.02 19.06
CA GLN A 34 -4.61 5.43 19.02
C GLN A 34 -4.56 4.02 18.41
N PRO A 35 -5.39 3.08 18.90
CA PRO A 35 -5.48 1.76 18.30
C PRO A 35 -5.98 1.86 16.85
N MET A 36 -5.40 1.05 15.96
CA MET A 36 -5.92 0.92 14.60
C MET A 36 -7.24 0.15 14.58
N ASN A 37 -8.13 0.52 13.68
CA ASN A 37 -9.28 -0.32 13.33
C ASN A 37 -8.80 -1.62 12.68
N PRO A 38 -9.07 -2.80 13.27
CA PRO A 38 -8.61 -4.09 12.73
C PRO A 38 -9.22 -4.41 11.36
N ASN A 39 -10.38 -3.82 11.03
CA ASN A 39 -11.03 -4.02 9.73
C ASN A 39 -10.57 -3.02 8.65
N GLY A 40 -9.60 -2.15 8.98
CA GLY A 40 -9.10 -1.11 8.10
C GLY A 40 -9.29 0.28 8.70
N GLU A 41 -8.19 0.92 9.05
CA GLU A 41 -8.15 2.28 9.54
C GLU A 41 -8.37 3.26 8.37
N PRO A 42 -9.38 4.14 8.43
CA PRO A 42 -9.60 5.11 7.37
C PRO A 42 -8.43 6.10 7.29
N PHE A 43 -8.03 6.45 6.07
CA PHE A 43 -7.02 7.46 5.81
C PHE A 43 -7.39 8.36 4.64
N SER A 44 -6.78 9.53 4.63
CA SER A 44 -6.71 10.44 3.49
C SER A 44 -5.25 10.80 3.26
N VAL A 45 -4.74 10.58 2.04
CA VAL A 45 -3.41 11.07 1.64
C VAL A 45 -3.58 12.23 0.68
N THR A 46 -2.90 13.35 0.93
CA THR A 46 -3.00 14.54 0.08
C THR A 46 -1.62 15.11 -0.19
N GLY A 47 -1.38 15.58 -1.40
CA GLY A 47 -0.16 16.31 -1.74
C GLY A 47 -0.05 16.66 -3.21
N ALA A 48 1.04 17.35 -3.54
CA ALA A 48 1.33 17.78 -4.90
C ALA A 48 1.83 16.60 -5.73
N THR A 49 1.21 16.41 -6.88
CA THR A 49 1.55 15.38 -7.86
C THR A 49 1.63 15.96 -9.25
N THR A 50 2.47 15.38 -10.08
CA THR A 50 2.56 15.69 -11.51
C THR A 50 2.11 14.44 -12.27
N LEU A 51 1.05 14.56 -13.06
CA LEU A 51 0.66 13.54 -14.03
C LEU A 51 1.07 14.03 -15.42
N SER A 52 1.94 13.28 -16.08
CA SER A 52 2.28 13.51 -17.48
C SER A 52 1.67 12.42 -18.34
N LYS A 53 1.18 12.78 -19.53
CA LYS A 53 0.71 11.87 -20.58
C LYS A 53 1.29 12.33 -21.91
N GLY A 54 2.19 11.53 -22.48
CA GLY A 54 2.99 11.96 -23.63
C GLY A 54 3.74 13.27 -23.33
N SER A 55 3.51 14.32 -24.13
CA SER A 55 4.14 15.64 -23.97
C SER A 55 3.34 16.61 -23.07
N ILE A 56 2.19 16.21 -22.52
CA ILE A 56 1.35 17.06 -21.69
C ILE A 56 1.56 16.70 -20.21
N SER A 57 1.80 17.70 -19.36
CA SER A 57 1.94 17.52 -17.91
C SER A 57 0.96 18.40 -17.14
N ALA A 58 0.34 17.83 -16.12
CA ALA A 58 -0.56 18.51 -15.19
C ALA A 58 0.01 18.44 -13.77
N ASN A 59 0.13 19.58 -13.10
CA ASN A 59 0.53 19.66 -11.70
C ASN A 59 -0.72 19.84 -10.84
N CYS A 60 -1.09 18.80 -10.10
CA CYS A 60 -2.34 18.71 -9.37
C CYS A 60 -2.11 18.34 -7.92
N THR A 61 -2.95 18.86 -7.04
CA THR A 61 -3.09 18.33 -5.69
C THR A 61 -3.95 17.08 -5.77
N ALA A 62 -3.32 15.92 -5.59
CA ALA A 62 -4.03 14.65 -5.52
C ALA A 62 -4.46 14.38 -4.08
N THR A 63 -5.68 13.86 -3.92
CA THR A 63 -6.15 13.29 -2.66
C THR A 63 -6.63 11.88 -2.92
N PHE A 64 -6.13 10.90 -2.17
CA PHE A 64 -6.61 9.53 -2.19
C PHE A 64 -7.18 9.18 -0.82
N THR A 65 -8.37 8.59 -0.79
CA THR A 65 -8.98 8.13 0.45
C THR A 65 -9.24 6.64 0.41
N GLY A 66 -9.12 6.01 1.56
CA GLY A 66 -9.14 4.56 1.65
C GLY A 66 -9.04 4.06 3.08
N THR A 67 -8.70 2.78 3.19
CA THR A 67 -8.42 2.12 4.47
C THR A 67 -7.10 1.37 4.43
N ILE A 68 -6.41 1.31 5.58
CA ILE A 68 -5.18 0.54 5.77
C ILE A 68 -5.32 -0.38 6.98
N THR A 69 -4.97 -1.66 6.83
CA THR A 69 -5.01 -2.63 7.93
C THR A 69 -3.73 -2.55 8.76
N PRO A 70 -3.72 -3.10 10.00
CA PRO A 70 -2.48 -3.24 10.78
C PRO A 70 -1.39 -4.10 10.12
N SER A 71 -1.77 -4.93 9.13
CA SER A 71 -0.85 -5.72 8.30
C SER A 71 -0.38 -4.98 7.03
N GLY A 72 -0.72 -3.70 6.89
CA GLY A 72 -0.30 -2.87 5.78
C GLY A 72 -1.06 -3.07 4.47
N ILE A 73 -2.21 -3.76 4.48
CA ILE A 73 -3.07 -3.90 3.29
C ILE A 73 -3.81 -2.58 3.08
N VAL A 74 -3.69 -2.00 1.90
CA VAL A 74 -4.29 -0.72 1.52
C VAL A 74 -5.43 -0.95 0.53
N ASN A 75 -6.55 -0.24 0.74
CA ASN A 75 -7.67 -0.18 -0.19
C ASN A 75 -8.07 1.26 -0.44
N ILE A 76 -7.83 1.77 -1.65
CA ILE A 76 -8.16 3.13 -2.07
C ILE A 76 -9.48 3.10 -2.80
N THR A 77 -10.49 3.77 -2.24
CA THR A 77 -11.86 3.76 -2.76
C THR A 77 -12.20 5.02 -3.54
N SER A 78 -11.50 6.13 -3.26
CA SER A 78 -11.70 7.39 -3.96
C SER A 78 -10.39 8.11 -4.20
N THR A 79 -10.38 8.85 -5.31
CA THR A 79 -9.26 9.68 -5.75
C THR A 79 -9.82 10.97 -6.31
N SER A 80 -9.22 12.09 -5.96
CA SER A 80 -9.55 13.40 -6.54
C SER A 80 -8.27 14.14 -6.93
N PHE A 81 -8.36 14.89 -8.01
CA PHE A 81 -7.27 15.70 -8.53
C PHE A 81 -7.79 17.13 -8.65
N THR A 82 -7.22 18.03 -7.85
CA THR A 82 -7.64 19.43 -7.79
C THR A 82 -6.47 20.35 -8.12
N GLY A 83 -6.78 21.58 -8.53
CA GLY A 83 -5.78 22.54 -9.00
C GLY A 83 -6.28 23.32 -10.21
N GLY A 84 -5.39 24.09 -10.83
CA GLY A 84 -5.68 24.84 -12.04
C GLY A 84 -5.55 24.00 -13.32
N GLY A 85 -6.04 24.56 -14.44
CA GLY A 85 -5.80 24.01 -15.78
C GLY A 85 -6.43 22.64 -15.99
N THR A 86 -5.61 21.64 -16.32
CA THR A 86 -6.01 20.29 -16.74
C THR A 86 -6.35 19.34 -15.59
N CYS A 87 -6.19 19.74 -14.32
CA CYS A 87 -6.45 18.87 -13.18
C CYS A 87 -7.90 18.42 -13.07
N GLY A 88 -8.86 19.30 -13.39
CA GLY A 88 -10.29 18.95 -13.41
C GLY A 88 -10.68 17.97 -14.51
N LEU A 89 -9.77 17.67 -15.45
CA LEU A 89 -9.96 16.67 -16.50
C LEU A 89 -9.48 15.28 -16.09
N ILE A 90 -8.83 15.15 -14.93
CA ILE A 90 -8.25 13.90 -14.44
C ILE A 90 -9.19 13.28 -13.41
N SER A 91 -9.53 12.01 -13.61
CA SER A 91 -10.22 11.19 -12.63
C SER A 91 -9.47 9.88 -12.40
N GLY A 92 -9.56 9.30 -11.21
CA GLY A 92 -9.05 7.95 -10.98
C GLY A 92 -10.16 6.92 -11.15
N ALA A 93 -9.83 5.81 -11.79
CA ALA A 93 -10.69 4.65 -11.91
C ALA A 93 -10.44 3.73 -10.71
N THR A 94 -11.18 3.96 -9.62
CA THR A 94 -11.12 3.18 -8.38
C THR A 94 -12.02 1.94 -8.45
N PRO A 95 -11.80 0.92 -7.59
CA PRO A 95 -10.84 0.83 -6.48
C PRO A 95 -9.41 0.50 -6.91
N TRP A 96 -8.42 1.03 -6.18
CA TRP A 96 -7.03 0.56 -6.23
C TRP A 96 -6.71 -0.17 -4.94
N THR A 97 -5.82 -1.15 -5.01
CA THR A 97 -5.33 -1.85 -3.81
C THR A 97 -3.87 -1.52 -3.58
N GLY A 98 -3.32 -1.87 -2.43
CA GLY A 98 -1.91 -1.67 -2.16
C GLY A 98 -1.44 -2.48 -0.97
N GLN A 99 -0.15 -2.42 -0.73
CA GLN A 99 0.50 -3.13 0.35
C GLN A 99 1.72 -2.34 0.83
N ALA A 100 1.91 -2.30 2.15
CA ALA A 100 3.20 -1.97 2.72
C ALA A 100 4.15 -3.15 2.57
N ASP A 101 5.14 -2.97 1.69
CA ASP A 101 6.11 -3.99 1.31
C ASP A 101 7.30 -4.01 2.30
N SER A 102 7.67 -2.84 2.84
CA SER A 102 8.69 -2.68 3.86
C SER A 102 8.54 -1.36 4.61
N THR A 103 9.42 -1.10 5.58
CA THR A 103 9.53 0.17 6.32
C THR A 103 9.89 1.38 5.46
N THR A 104 10.17 1.20 4.17
CA THR A 104 10.56 2.28 3.23
C THR A 104 9.84 2.20 1.89
N GLN A 105 8.92 1.25 1.71
CA GLN A 105 8.28 1.01 0.41
C GLN A 105 6.83 0.56 0.55
N LEU A 106 5.96 1.15 -0.26
CA LEU A 106 4.58 0.71 -0.47
C LEU A 106 4.32 0.52 -1.96
N SER A 107 3.55 -0.50 -2.30
CA SER A 107 3.05 -0.73 -3.65
C SER A 107 1.57 -0.45 -3.75
N ILE A 108 1.16 0.14 -4.87
CA ILE A 108 -0.23 0.37 -5.25
C ILE A 108 -0.48 -0.45 -6.52
N ASN A 109 -1.49 -1.30 -6.49
CA ASN A 109 -1.90 -2.16 -7.58
C ASN A 109 -3.17 -1.62 -8.23
N ASN A 110 -3.31 -1.87 -9.53
CA ASN A 110 -4.43 -1.41 -10.36
C ASN A 110 -4.61 0.12 -10.37
N ALA A 111 -3.53 0.88 -10.16
CA ALA A 111 -3.58 2.32 -10.29
C ALA A 111 -3.97 2.68 -11.73
N ALA A 112 -5.07 3.41 -11.88
CA ALA A 112 -5.64 3.75 -13.18
C ALA A 112 -6.26 5.14 -13.14
N VAL A 113 -5.89 6.00 -14.08
CA VAL A 113 -6.40 7.36 -14.21
C VAL A 113 -6.99 7.57 -15.60
N ASN A 114 -8.03 8.37 -15.70
CA ASN A 114 -8.61 8.81 -16.95
C ASN A 114 -8.38 10.30 -17.12
N VAL A 115 -7.81 10.69 -18.26
CA VAL A 115 -7.60 12.09 -18.62
C VAL A 115 -8.57 12.42 -19.75
N PHE A 116 -9.57 13.25 -19.47
CA PHE A 116 -10.58 13.63 -20.45
C PHE A 116 -9.91 14.16 -21.73
N LEU A 117 -10.39 13.69 -22.89
CA LEU A 117 -9.86 13.94 -24.24
C LEU A 117 -8.51 13.28 -24.59
N LEU A 118 -7.66 12.94 -23.62
CA LEU A 118 -6.37 12.30 -23.89
C LEU A 118 -6.42 10.77 -23.73
N GLY A 119 -7.43 10.25 -23.02
CA GLY A 119 -7.65 8.83 -22.79
C GLY A 119 -7.14 8.36 -21.42
N SER A 120 -7.28 7.07 -21.17
CA SER A 120 -6.96 6.46 -19.89
C SER A 120 -5.51 5.97 -19.81
N CYS A 121 -5.02 5.83 -18.59
CA CYS A 121 -3.74 5.27 -18.21
C CYS A 121 -3.91 4.28 -17.06
N GLY A 122 -3.14 3.20 -17.06
CA GLY A 122 -3.34 2.04 -16.21
C GLY A 122 -4.42 1.08 -16.75
N PRO A 123 -4.76 0.03 -15.99
CA PRO A 123 -4.25 -0.29 -14.65
C PRO A 123 -2.76 -0.67 -14.66
N SER A 124 -2.02 -0.20 -13.67
CA SER A 124 -0.59 -0.54 -13.50
C SER A 124 -0.23 -0.70 -12.03
N LYS A 125 0.86 -1.43 -11.76
CA LYS A 125 1.47 -1.49 -10.43
C LYS A 125 2.45 -0.32 -10.29
N VAL A 126 2.31 0.43 -9.21
CA VAL A 126 3.15 1.57 -8.85
C VAL A 126 3.86 1.26 -7.55
N VAL A 127 5.18 1.43 -7.53
CA VAL A 127 5.99 1.31 -6.32
C VAL A 127 6.35 2.71 -5.85
N THR A 128 6.14 2.98 -4.56
CA THR A 128 6.34 4.29 -3.93
C THR A 128 7.33 4.17 -2.78
N ALA A 129 8.10 5.23 -2.55
CA ALA A 129 8.94 5.33 -1.37
C ALA A 129 8.13 5.84 -0.18
N TRP A 130 8.27 5.19 0.97
CA TRP A 130 7.68 5.60 2.23
C TRP A 130 8.68 6.37 3.08
N ASN A 131 8.20 7.45 3.69
CA ASN A 131 8.92 8.18 4.71
C ASN A 131 8.12 8.15 6.02
N ASP A 132 8.60 7.37 6.97
CA ASP A 132 7.92 7.14 8.25
C ASP A 132 7.77 8.42 9.08
N ALA A 133 8.83 9.23 9.18
CA ALA A 133 8.83 10.46 9.96
C ALA A 133 7.78 11.49 9.50
N ASN A 134 7.55 11.56 8.18
CA ASN A 134 6.58 12.47 7.59
C ASN A 134 5.24 11.79 7.30
N SER A 135 5.14 10.47 7.45
CA SER A 135 3.99 9.66 7.03
C SER A 135 3.61 9.95 5.58
N SER A 136 4.61 9.91 4.69
CA SER A 136 4.47 10.34 3.30
C SER A 136 4.89 9.29 2.28
N LEU A 137 4.23 9.33 1.13
CA LEU A 137 4.48 8.47 -0.03
C LEU A 137 5.03 9.32 -1.16
N THR A 138 6.13 8.90 -1.77
CA THR A 138 6.73 9.58 -2.92
C THR A 138 6.70 8.70 -4.16
N PHE A 139 6.13 9.26 -5.21
CA PHE A 139 6.09 8.70 -6.56
C PHE A 139 7.29 9.24 -7.34
N THR A 140 8.17 8.34 -7.80
CA THR A 140 9.36 8.71 -8.58
C THR A 140 9.17 8.26 -10.02
N ASN A 141 8.55 9.10 -10.85
CA ASN A 141 8.26 8.82 -12.26
C ASN A 141 7.55 7.47 -12.46
N ALA A 142 6.56 7.18 -11.61
CA ALA A 142 5.78 5.95 -11.67
C ALA A 142 5.03 5.85 -13.00
N THR A 143 5.32 4.82 -13.79
CA THR A 143 4.74 4.63 -15.11
C THR A 143 3.35 4.00 -15.03
N LEU A 144 2.38 4.59 -15.71
CA LEU A 144 1.07 4.02 -15.97
C LEU A 144 0.94 3.82 -17.48
N THR A 145 0.72 2.58 -17.93
CA THR A 145 0.62 2.27 -19.37
C THR A 145 -0.59 2.96 -20.00
N PRO A 146 -0.57 3.36 -21.28
CA PRO A 146 0.54 3.18 -22.23
C PRO A 146 1.62 4.28 -22.17
N ASP A 147 1.32 5.48 -21.65
CA ASP A 147 2.13 6.67 -21.87
C ASP A 147 2.03 7.72 -20.75
N CYS A 148 1.60 7.31 -19.54
CA CYS A 148 1.50 8.20 -18.40
C CYS A 148 2.65 8.01 -17.40
N THR A 149 3.06 9.09 -16.75
CA THR A 149 3.97 9.06 -15.61
C THR A 149 3.43 9.90 -14.46
N VAL A 150 3.53 9.39 -13.24
CA VAL A 150 3.12 10.07 -12.01
C VAL A 150 4.34 10.36 -11.17
N GLY A 151 4.50 11.61 -10.75
CA GLY A 151 5.51 12.04 -9.79
C GLY A 151 4.88 12.82 -8.63
N GLY A 152 5.61 12.97 -7.54
CA GLY A 152 5.24 13.84 -6.43
C GLY A 152 5.15 13.14 -5.09
N THR A 153 4.67 13.85 -4.08
CA THR A 153 4.64 13.37 -2.70
C THR A 153 3.28 13.66 -2.08
N VAL A 154 2.69 12.66 -1.44
CA VAL A 154 1.43 12.78 -0.69
C VAL A 154 1.68 12.40 0.76
N VAL A 155 0.95 13.04 1.67
CA VAL A 155 1.09 12.86 3.13
C VAL A 155 -0.21 12.33 3.69
N SER A 156 -0.13 11.30 4.54
CA SER A 156 -1.31 10.67 5.13
C SER A 156 -1.83 11.42 6.35
N THR A 157 -3.15 11.39 6.52
CA THR A 157 -3.88 11.76 7.73
C THR A 157 -4.91 10.66 8.03
N PRO A 158 -4.89 10.02 9.22
CA PRO A 158 -3.89 10.22 10.28
C PRO A 158 -2.48 9.79 9.83
N LYS A 159 -1.48 10.15 10.64
CA LYS A 159 -0.11 9.70 10.40
C LYS A 159 0.05 8.25 10.87
N PHE A 160 0.82 7.47 10.13
CA PHE A 160 1.11 6.07 10.41
C PHE A 160 2.61 5.85 10.61
N HIS A 161 2.93 4.82 11.38
CA HIS A 161 4.25 4.20 11.43
C HIS A 161 4.18 2.83 10.72
N VAL A 162 5.21 2.51 9.94
CA VAL A 162 5.36 1.24 9.21
C VAL A 162 6.66 0.57 9.65
N GLN A 163 6.56 -0.61 10.28
CA GLN A 163 7.67 -1.32 10.94
C GLN A 163 7.77 -2.78 10.53
#